data_AF-A0A368P1I6-F1
#
_entry.id   AF-A0A368P1I6-F1
#
_cell.length_a   1.000
_cell.length_b   1.000
_cell.length_c   1.000
_cell.angle_alpha   90.00
_cell.angle_beta   90.00
_cell.angle_gamma   90.00
#
_symmetry.space_group_name_H-M   'P 1'
#
loop_
_entity.id
_entity.type
_entity.pdbx_description
1 polymer ?
#
loop_
_entity_poly.entity_id
_entity_poly.type
_entity_poly.pdbx_seq_one_letter_code
_entity_poly.pdbx_strand_id
1 'polypeptide(L)'
;MNTYIIFGILALIGIFVLISWNSKRNSNTHGIAENKTEFRNREIRQEKRELKLIITYDYGEKTEIITEKATAEIIKSTMKSINWNEFHIVQLEDKNADGYKALDVGGSLGDDGLASGLVTDDDHILLVKPLETVDQMTEILLDFLKGENVWRNKYEYK
;
A
#
# COMPACT_ATOMS: atom_id res chain seq x y z
N MET A 1 -37.59 -31.65 -36.99
CA MET A 1 -37.23 -30.87 -35.79
C MET A 1 -35.72 -30.95 -35.66
N ASN A 2 -34.90 -29.90 -35.79
CA ASN A 2 -35.11 -28.46 -35.83
C ASN A 2 -34.22 -27.83 -36.90
N THR A 3 -34.76 -26.80 -37.52
CA THR A 3 -34.17 -25.92 -38.53
C THR A 3 -33.13 -25.00 -37.90
N TYR A 4 -31.95 -24.86 -38.51
CA TYR A 4 -31.06 -23.72 -38.28
C TYR A 4 -31.00 -22.90 -39.57
N ILE A 5 -31.61 -21.71 -39.53
CA ILE A 5 -31.60 -20.72 -40.60
C ILE A 5 -30.38 -19.83 -40.34
N ILE A 6 -29.34 -19.98 -41.17
CA ILE A 6 -28.19 -19.06 -41.19
C ILE A 6 -28.51 -18.00 -42.24
N PHE A 7 -28.93 -16.82 -41.81
CA PHE A 7 -28.95 -15.63 -42.63
C PHE A 7 -27.51 -15.10 -42.75
N GLY A 8 -26.99 -15.05 -43.98
CA GLY A 8 -25.79 -14.30 -44.31
C GLY A 8 -26.11 -12.81 -44.52
N ILE A 9 -25.15 -11.94 -44.23
CA ILE A 9 -25.03 -10.65 -44.90
C ILE A 9 -23.58 -10.47 -45.35
N LEU A 10 -23.47 -10.27 -46.66
CA LEU A 10 -22.29 -9.97 -47.45
C LEU A 10 -21.75 -8.55 -47.20
N ALA A 11 -20.47 -8.42 -47.51
CA ALA A 11 -19.58 -7.26 -47.43
C ALA A 11 -20.11 -5.95 -48.07
N LEU A 12 -19.53 -4.80 -47.64
CA LEU A 12 -18.68 -3.93 -48.48
C LEU A 12 -18.33 -2.58 -47.81
N ILE A 13 -17.02 -2.41 -47.57
CA ILE A 13 -16.14 -1.29 -47.94
C ILE A 13 -16.68 0.15 -47.91
N GLY A 14 -15.95 1.03 -47.22
CA GLY A 14 -15.97 2.47 -47.47
C GLY A 14 -14.88 3.22 -46.69
N ILE A 15 -13.67 3.29 -47.26
CA ILE A 15 -12.59 4.18 -46.84
C ILE A 15 -13.07 5.64 -46.93
N PHE A 16 -12.89 6.44 -45.87
CA PHE A 16 -12.86 7.90 -46.01
C PHE A 16 -11.63 8.49 -45.32
N VAL A 17 -10.96 9.30 -46.12
CA VAL A 17 -9.64 9.90 -45.96
C VAL A 17 -9.67 11.06 -44.95
N LEU A 18 -8.56 11.20 -44.22
CA LEU A 18 -8.20 12.35 -43.39
C LEU A 18 -8.33 13.67 -44.17
N ILE A 19 -9.14 14.60 -43.66
CA ILE A 19 -9.03 16.02 -44.01
C ILE A 19 -8.49 16.75 -42.79
N SER A 20 -7.22 17.13 -42.88
CA SER A 20 -6.64 18.21 -42.09
C SER A 20 -7.38 19.52 -42.39
N TRP A 21 -7.94 20.17 -41.39
CA TRP A 21 -8.09 21.62 -41.44
C TRP A 21 -7.81 22.24 -40.07
N ASN A 22 -6.64 22.85 -40.02
CA ASN A 22 -6.18 23.80 -39.03
C ASN A 22 -7.21 24.94 -38.87
N SER A 23 -7.98 24.92 -37.78
CA SER A 23 -8.76 26.08 -37.36
C SER A 23 -8.17 26.63 -36.07
N LYS A 24 -7.18 27.51 -36.24
CA LYS A 24 -6.76 28.46 -35.20
C LYS A 24 -7.95 29.37 -34.91
N ARG A 25 -8.75 29.03 -33.90
CA ARG A 25 -9.75 29.94 -33.32
C ARG A 25 -9.48 30.14 -31.84
N ASN A 26 -8.99 31.33 -31.56
CA ASN A 26 -8.84 31.92 -30.25
C ASN A 26 -10.19 31.87 -29.49
N SER A 27 -10.22 31.20 -28.34
CA SER A 27 -11.25 31.37 -27.32
C SER A 27 -10.55 31.65 -25.99
N ASN A 28 -10.16 32.90 -25.78
CA ASN A 28 -10.07 33.46 -24.43
C ASN A 28 -11.44 33.34 -23.79
N THR A 29 -11.61 32.50 -22.77
CA THR A 29 -12.54 32.72 -21.63
C THR A 29 -12.24 31.69 -20.53
N HIS A 30 -12.13 32.21 -19.30
CA HIS A 30 -12.23 31.57 -18.00
C HIS A 30 -12.24 30.03 -17.91
N GLY A 31 -11.18 29.50 -17.30
CA GLY A 31 -11.14 28.10 -16.84
C GLY A 31 -9.87 27.71 -16.08
N ILE A 32 -9.12 28.67 -15.52
CA ILE A 32 -7.85 28.40 -14.82
C ILE A 32 -7.84 29.12 -13.48
N ALA A 33 -8.82 28.81 -12.63
CA ALA A 33 -8.80 29.21 -11.22
C ALA A 33 -9.41 28.14 -10.31
N GLU A 34 -10.33 27.31 -10.82
CA GLU A 34 -11.02 26.31 -9.99
C GLU A 34 -10.20 25.03 -9.78
N ASN A 35 -9.40 24.61 -10.77
CA ASN A 35 -8.63 23.36 -10.64
C ASN A 35 -7.42 23.48 -9.67
N LYS A 36 -6.79 24.65 -9.56
CA LYS A 36 -5.64 24.82 -8.65
C LYS A 36 -6.02 24.84 -7.17
N THR A 37 -7.28 25.14 -6.85
CA THR A 37 -7.74 25.24 -5.46
C THR A 37 -8.15 23.87 -4.90
N GLU A 38 -8.67 22.99 -5.77
CA GLU A 38 -9.04 21.61 -5.41
C GLU A 38 -7.81 20.72 -5.16
N PHE A 39 -6.72 20.91 -5.93
CA PHE A 39 -5.45 20.22 -5.70
C PHE A 39 -4.70 20.71 -4.45
N ARG A 40 -4.95 21.93 -4.00
CA ARG A 40 -4.26 22.52 -2.83
C ARG A 40 -4.92 22.17 -1.50
N ASN A 41 -6.22 21.84 -1.50
CA ASN A 41 -6.97 21.42 -0.32
C ASN A 41 -6.92 19.90 -0.05
N ARG A 42 -6.26 19.11 -0.91
CA ARG A 42 -5.68 17.81 -0.55
C ARG A 42 -4.33 18.00 0.16
N GLU A 43 -4.17 19.05 0.96
CA GLU A 43 -3.28 19.02 2.11
C GLU A 43 -3.73 17.86 3.00
N ILE A 44 -3.16 16.69 2.70
CA ILE A 44 -2.92 15.55 3.57
C ILE A 44 -3.85 15.53 4.79
N ARG A 45 -5.14 15.25 4.56
CA ARG A 45 -5.89 14.50 5.56
C ARG A 45 -5.20 13.15 5.59
N GLN A 46 -4.19 13.01 6.46
CA GLN A 46 -3.77 11.69 6.89
C GLN A 46 -5.05 11.07 7.42
N GLU A 47 -5.58 10.07 6.71
CA GLU A 47 -6.62 9.25 7.27
C GLU A 47 -6.11 8.78 8.62
N LYS A 48 -6.89 9.05 9.66
CA LYS A 48 -6.51 8.70 11.01
C LYS A 48 -6.63 7.18 11.12
N ARG A 49 -5.56 6.47 10.77
CA ARG A 49 -5.46 5.02 10.84
C ARG A 49 -5.42 4.59 12.31
N GLU A 50 -6.26 3.63 12.68
CA GLU A 50 -6.18 2.97 13.99
C GLU A 50 -5.41 1.67 13.81
N LEU A 51 -4.10 1.76 14.05
CA LEU A 51 -3.21 0.61 13.91
C LEU A 51 -3.07 -0.11 15.25
N LYS A 52 -3.41 -1.39 15.31
CA LYS A 52 -3.15 -2.26 16.46
C LYS A 52 -1.72 -2.80 16.37
N LEU A 53 -0.97 -2.71 17.47
CA LEU A 53 0.40 -3.22 17.56
C LEU A 53 0.40 -4.57 18.28
N ILE A 54 0.94 -5.58 17.59
CA ILE A 54 1.01 -6.97 18.04
C ILE A 54 2.47 -7.42 17.97
N ILE A 55 2.90 -8.23 18.94
CA ILE A 55 4.16 -8.96 18.88
C ILE A 55 3.85 -10.45 18.87
N THR A 56 4.49 -11.18 17.98
CA THR A 56 4.50 -12.63 17.96
C THR A 56 5.94 -13.12 18.12
N TYR A 57 6.16 -14.10 18.98
CA TYR A 57 7.49 -14.60 19.33
C TYR A 57 7.42 -16.10 19.66
N ASP A 58 8.56 -16.69 20.02
CA ASP A 58 8.66 -18.14 20.26
C ASP A 58 8.28 -18.92 19.00
N TYR A 59 8.86 -18.53 17.86
CA TYR A 59 8.58 -19.09 16.53
C TYR A 59 7.10 -19.10 16.12
N GLY A 60 6.31 -18.13 16.63
CA GLY A 60 4.89 -18.01 16.29
C GLY A 60 3.94 -18.54 17.37
N GLU A 61 4.45 -19.22 18.39
CA GLU A 61 3.62 -19.86 19.41
C GLU A 61 2.95 -18.86 20.36
N LYS A 62 3.60 -17.72 20.61
CA LYS A 62 3.12 -16.69 21.53
C LYS A 62 2.80 -15.41 20.79
N THR A 63 1.67 -14.81 21.12
CA THR A 63 1.21 -13.55 20.55
C THR A 63 0.66 -12.65 21.65
N GLU A 64 1.09 -11.39 21.65
CA GLU A 64 0.70 -10.38 22.62
C GLU A 64 0.23 -9.11 21.91
N ILE A 65 -0.90 -8.58 22.36
CA ILE A 65 -1.39 -7.26 21.93
C ILE A 65 -0.75 -6.22 22.84
N ILE A 66 0.07 -5.36 22.26
CA ILE A 66 0.73 -4.28 23.01
C ILE A 66 -0.21 -3.10 23.19
N THR A 67 -0.92 -2.73 22.11
CA THR A 67 -1.91 -1.66 22.13
C THR A 67 -2.88 -1.81 20.96
N GLU A 68 -4.14 -1.43 21.18
CA GLU A 68 -5.14 -1.29 20.12
C GLU A 68 -4.94 -0.01 19.28
N LYS A 69 -4.07 0.91 19.73
CA LYS A 69 -3.80 2.16 19.04
C LYS A 69 -2.32 2.55 19.14
N ALA A 70 -1.57 2.17 18.13
CA ALA A 70 -0.15 2.43 18.03
C ALA A 70 0.15 3.93 17.90
N THR A 71 1.22 4.34 18.58
CA THR A 71 1.85 5.66 18.41
C THR A 71 3.31 5.46 18.05
N ALA A 72 3.94 6.49 17.51
CA ALA A 72 5.37 6.44 17.19
C ALA A 72 6.24 6.14 18.43
N GLU A 73 5.82 6.63 19.60
CA GLU A 73 6.51 6.37 20.87
C GLU A 73 6.39 4.92 21.30
N ILE A 74 5.17 4.35 21.25
CA ILE A 74 4.92 2.95 21.60
C ILE A 74 5.70 2.01 20.66
N ILE A 75 5.66 2.27 19.35
CA ILE A 75 6.43 1.47 18.37
C ILE A 75 7.91 1.50 18.74
N LYS A 76 8.49 2.70 18.96
CA LYS A 76 9.92 2.82 19.29
C LYS A 76 10.27 2.14 20.61
N SER A 77 9.43 2.23 21.64
CA SER A 77 9.69 1.55 22.91
C SER A 77 9.63 0.03 22.75
N THR A 78 8.63 -0.47 22.00
CA THR A 78 8.47 -1.89 21.73
C THR A 78 9.64 -2.46 20.94
N MET A 79 10.04 -1.80 19.84
CA MET A 79 11.16 -2.26 19.02
C MET A 79 12.48 -2.31 19.82
N LYS A 80 12.66 -1.43 20.80
CA LYS A 80 13.83 -1.40 21.69
C LYS A 80 13.81 -2.44 22.81
N SER A 81 12.64 -2.90 23.24
CA SER A 81 12.52 -3.87 24.34
C SER A 81 12.72 -5.32 23.89
N ILE A 82 12.63 -5.59 22.60
CA ILE A 82 12.75 -6.94 22.03
C ILE A 82 14.21 -7.39 21.99
N ASN A 83 14.47 -8.65 22.39
CA ASN A 83 15.75 -9.31 22.15
C ASN A 83 15.82 -9.83 20.71
N TRP A 84 16.33 -9.01 19.78
CA TRP A 84 16.42 -9.36 18.36
C TRP A 84 17.44 -10.45 18.03
N ASN A 85 18.16 -11.01 19.01
CA ASN A 85 18.91 -12.25 18.79
C ASN A 85 17.99 -13.49 18.72
N GLU A 86 16.74 -13.34 19.15
CA GLU A 86 15.69 -14.36 19.05
C GLU A 86 14.66 -13.95 18.01
N PHE A 87 13.96 -14.94 17.44
CA PHE A 87 12.95 -14.70 16.42
C PHE A 87 11.72 -13.98 16.98
N HIS A 88 11.42 -12.80 16.41
CA HIS A 88 10.25 -12.00 16.74
C HIS A 88 9.59 -11.45 15.49
N ILE A 89 8.29 -11.23 15.54
CA ILE A 89 7.51 -10.51 14.54
C ILE A 89 6.77 -9.39 15.25
N VAL A 90 6.86 -8.19 14.70
CA VAL A 90 6.10 -7.02 15.14
C VAL A 90 5.17 -6.60 14.02
N GLN A 91 3.87 -6.57 14.30
CA GLN A 91 2.84 -6.33 13.31
C GLN A 91 2.01 -5.08 13.66
N LEU A 92 1.74 -4.26 12.66
CA LEU A 92 0.75 -3.19 12.67
C LEU A 92 -0.46 -3.60 11.83
N GLU A 93 -1.54 -4.00 12.49
CA GLU A 93 -2.81 -4.34 11.86
C GLU A 93 -3.68 -3.08 11.71
N ASP A 94 -4.16 -2.79 10.51
CA ASP A 94 -5.02 -1.64 10.23
C ASP A 94 -6.49 -1.95 10.46
N LYS A 95 -7.04 -1.46 11.57
CA LYS A 95 -8.43 -1.68 11.95
C LYS A 95 -9.43 -0.89 11.10
N ASN A 96 -8.95 0.06 10.30
CA ASN A 96 -9.78 0.87 9.41
C ASN A 96 -9.80 0.35 7.97
N ALA A 97 -9.01 -0.68 7.66
CA ALA A 97 -8.96 -1.25 6.31
C ALA A 97 -10.27 -1.97 5.96
N ASP A 98 -10.63 -1.94 4.68
CA ASP A 98 -11.67 -2.81 4.12
C ASP A 98 -11.03 -4.20 3.92
N GLY A 99 -11.24 -5.09 4.90
CA GLY A 99 -10.60 -6.40 4.97
C GLY A 99 -9.38 -6.45 5.89
N TYR A 100 -8.75 -7.62 5.97
CA TYR A 100 -7.50 -7.77 6.72
C TYR A 100 -6.38 -7.01 5.99
N LYS A 101 -5.64 -6.21 6.76
CA LYS A 101 -4.44 -5.54 6.28
C LYS A 101 -3.48 -5.32 7.43
N ALA A 102 -2.28 -5.87 7.30
CA ALA A 102 -1.26 -5.69 8.30
C ALA A 102 0.11 -5.55 7.64
N LEU A 103 0.97 -4.72 8.24
CA LEU A 103 2.38 -4.68 7.91
C LEU A 103 3.17 -5.31 9.05
N ASP A 104 4.00 -6.29 8.74
CA ASP A 104 4.90 -6.92 9.69
C ASP A 104 6.36 -6.61 9.37
N VAL A 105 7.15 -6.59 10.44
CA VAL A 105 8.61 -6.64 10.40
C VAL A 105 9.05 -7.72 11.38
N GLY A 106 10.10 -8.47 11.06
CA GLY A 106 10.49 -9.56 11.95
C GLY A 106 11.71 -10.33 11.51
N GLY A 107 12.00 -11.38 12.27
CA GLY A 107 13.15 -12.25 12.12
C GLY A 107 14.09 -12.18 13.32
N SER A 108 15.37 -12.47 13.08
CA SER A 108 16.43 -12.43 14.09
C SER A 108 17.75 -11.92 13.50
N LEU A 109 18.54 -11.21 14.31
CA LEU A 109 19.92 -10.80 13.98
C LEU A 109 20.91 -11.96 14.08
N GLY A 110 20.48 -13.11 14.61
CA GLY A 110 21.25 -14.34 14.67
C GLY A 110 21.22 -15.07 13.33
N ASP A 111 20.24 -15.96 13.17
CA ASP A 111 20.27 -16.97 12.11
C ASP A 111 19.24 -16.74 10.99
N ASP A 112 18.12 -16.06 11.26
CA ASP A 112 16.99 -15.98 10.33
C ASP A 112 17.03 -14.75 9.41
N GLY A 113 17.81 -13.74 9.78
CA GLY A 113 17.81 -12.44 9.10
C GLY A 113 16.57 -11.61 9.40
N LEU A 114 16.47 -10.44 8.77
CA LEU A 114 15.37 -9.50 8.98
C LEU A 114 14.53 -9.32 7.71
N ALA A 115 13.22 -9.24 7.86
CA ALA A 115 12.28 -9.09 6.76
C ALA A 115 11.13 -8.13 7.12
N SER A 116 10.39 -7.74 6.09
CA SER A 116 9.10 -7.07 6.23
C SER A 116 8.12 -7.57 5.19
N GLY A 117 6.89 -7.85 5.62
CA GLY A 117 5.76 -8.25 4.79
C GLY A 117 4.62 -7.26 4.88
N LEU A 118 3.83 -7.16 3.79
CA LEU A 118 2.46 -6.66 3.85
C LEU A 118 1.54 -7.85 3.59
N VAL A 119 0.63 -8.09 4.53
CA VAL A 119 -0.38 -9.13 4.44
C VAL A 119 -1.74 -8.47 4.25
N THR A 120 -2.50 -8.94 3.26
CA THR A 120 -3.91 -8.62 3.05
C THR A 120 -4.72 -9.91 3.03
N ASP A 121 -6.05 -9.81 2.83
CA ASP A 121 -6.89 -11.00 2.62
C ASP A 121 -6.45 -11.83 1.40
N ASP A 122 -5.97 -11.16 0.35
CA ASP A 122 -5.68 -11.78 -0.94
C ASP A 122 -4.18 -12.08 -1.16
N ASP A 123 -3.29 -11.29 -0.55
CA ASP A 123 -1.87 -11.29 -0.87
C ASP A 123 -0.98 -11.28 0.37
N HIS A 124 0.23 -11.82 0.19
CA HIS A 124 1.35 -11.60 1.09
C HIS A 124 2.57 -11.22 0.25
N ILE A 125 2.91 -9.94 0.26
CA ILE A 125 4.02 -9.38 -0.49
C ILE A 125 5.18 -9.02 0.43
N LEU A 126 6.41 -9.22 -0.02
CA LEU A 126 7.61 -9.02 0.78
C LEU A 126 8.38 -7.79 0.30
N LEU A 127 9.06 -7.13 1.23
CA LEU A 127 9.99 -6.06 0.90
C LEU A 127 11.10 -6.63 0.01
N VAL A 128 11.28 -6.04 -1.16
CA VAL A 128 12.26 -6.50 -2.16
C VAL A 128 13.70 -6.31 -1.67
N LYS A 129 13.96 -5.18 -1.01
CA LYS A 129 15.29 -4.86 -0.48
C LYS A 129 15.47 -5.53 0.89
N PRO A 130 16.54 -6.32 1.09
CA PRO A 130 16.80 -6.95 2.39
C PRO A 130 17.04 -5.91 3.48
N LEU A 131 16.64 -6.26 4.70
CA LEU A 131 16.87 -5.46 5.90
C LEU A 131 18.11 -5.95 6.64
N GLU A 132 18.88 -5.00 7.18
CA GLU A 132 20.14 -5.27 7.87
C GLU A 132 20.07 -4.85 9.35
N THR A 133 19.11 -4.00 9.72
CA THR A 133 19.04 -3.42 11.06
C THR A 133 17.62 -3.30 11.60
N VAL A 134 17.52 -3.35 12.93
CA VAL A 134 16.29 -3.07 13.68
C VAL A 134 15.81 -1.63 13.46
N ASP A 135 16.72 -0.69 13.22
CA ASP A 135 16.36 0.70 12.94
C ASP A 135 15.60 0.82 11.61
N GLN A 136 15.97 0.07 10.57
CA GLN A 136 15.22 0.02 9.31
C GLN A 136 13.82 -0.57 9.51
N MET A 137 13.69 -1.66 10.28
CA MET A 137 12.38 -2.21 10.64
C MET A 137 11.52 -1.18 11.38
N THR A 138 12.12 -0.48 12.35
CA THR A 138 11.43 0.57 13.11
C THR A 138 10.98 1.71 12.18
N GLU A 139 11.83 2.12 11.25
CA GLU A 139 11.51 3.18 10.29
C GLU A 139 10.35 2.78 9.36
N ILE A 140 10.32 1.53 8.89
CA ILE A 140 9.23 0.98 8.09
C ILE A 140 7.89 1.05 8.83
N LEU A 141 7.84 0.60 10.09
CA LEU A 141 6.64 0.67 10.92
C LEU A 141 6.18 2.12 11.13
N LEU A 142 7.12 3.03 11.37
CA LEU A 142 6.82 4.45 11.56
C LEU A 142 6.33 5.13 10.28
N ASP A 143 6.84 4.72 9.12
CA ASP A 143 6.37 5.24 7.83
C ASP A 143 5.00 4.68 7.47
N PHE A 144 4.71 3.42 7.80
CA PHE A 144 3.37 2.85 7.67
C PHE A 144 2.37 3.57 8.56
N LEU A 145 2.74 3.88 9.82
CA LEU A 145 1.91 4.66 10.73
C LEU A 145 1.50 6.02 10.15
N LYS A 146 2.36 6.66 9.34
CA LYS A 146 2.07 7.96 8.71
C LYS A 146 1.10 7.88 7.53
N GLY A 147 0.86 6.69 6.99
CA GLY A 147 -0.05 6.44 5.88
C GLY A 147 0.61 5.79 4.67
N GLU A 148 -0.20 5.15 3.83
CA GLU A 148 0.28 4.37 2.69
C GLU A 148 1.04 5.20 1.65
N ASN A 149 0.66 6.46 1.47
CA ASN A 149 1.36 7.36 0.56
C ASN A 149 2.81 7.63 1.01
N VAL A 150 3.10 7.56 2.30
CA VAL A 150 4.48 7.72 2.80
C VAL A 150 5.26 6.42 2.59
N TRP A 151 4.68 5.31 3.04
CA TRP A 151 5.33 3.99 2.99
C TRP A 151 5.51 3.46 1.55
N ARG A 152 4.46 3.44 0.71
CA ARG A 152 4.54 2.90 -0.68
C ARG A 152 5.46 3.69 -1.59
N ASN A 153 5.66 4.98 -1.32
CA ASN A 153 6.57 5.81 -2.12
C ASN A 153 8.05 5.55 -1.78
N LYS A 154 8.33 4.93 -0.64
CA LYS A 154 9.69 4.72 -0.14
C LYS A 154 10.16 3.28 -0.29
N TYR A 155 9.25 2.32 -0.23
CA TYR A 155 9.57 0.90 -0.19
C TYR A 155 8.88 0.13 -1.32
N GLU A 156 9.62 -0.81 -1.91
CA GLU A 156 9.12 -1.69 -2.96
C GLU A 156 8.77 -3.06 -2.37
N TYR A 157 7.51 -3.47 -2.51
CA TYR A 157 7.01 -4.78 -2.07
C TYR A 157 6.45 -5.55 -3.28
N LYS A 158 6.72 -6.85 -3.35
CA LYS A 158 6.32 -7.74 -4.45
C LYS A 158 6.03 -9.15 -3.97
#